data_AF-A0A1S9RQ48-F1
#
_entry.id   AF-A0A1S9RQ48-F1
#
_cell.length_a   1.000
_cell.length_b   1.000
_cell.length_c   1.000
_cell.angle_alpha   90.00
_cell.angle_beta   90.00
_cell.angle_gamma   90.00
#
_symmetry.space_group_name_H-M   'P 1'
#
loop_
_entity.id
_entity.type
_entity.pdbx_description
1 polymer ?
#
loop_
_entity_poly.entity_id
_entity_poly.type
_entity_poly.pdbx_seq_one_letter_code
_entity_poly.pdbx_strand_id
1 'polypeptide(L)'
;MSWAGFKKNVNRATTQVMMKTGEFMECYPATRLCRMAEFLRGVPTRETGIVLGFPEWLANIRYWIGHVERTNDRDYEIEERRYRTMEAAANRLQKEAKGYLDSLRAMTASQMRIAETIDAFYGDAGTRDGVSRSYKQAVEDLDAETIKALDGPYRTTVLEPISRFCAYFPDVNECIKKRNHKLLDYDAMRAKVKKLVEKPDKDATKLPRTERETEMAKQAYEQLNEQLFTELPQLIDLRVPYLDPSFEALVKIQLRFCAEAYSRMAQVQQYLDAETRDQYARGDLDNRVEEVLQEIRELSIAGTV
;
A
#
# COMPACT_ATOMS: atom_id res chain seq x y z
N MET A 1 7.00 -18.84 -8.79
CA MET A 1 7.82 -18.39 -7.63
C MET A 1 7.25 -19.06 -6.39
N SER A 2 8.07 -19.64 -5.51
CA SER A 2 7.55 -20.33 -4.31
C SER A 2 7.27 -19.35 -3.17
N TRP A 3 6.29 -19.67 -2.33
CA TRP A 3 5.99 -18.96 -1.07
C TRP A 3 7.18 -18.98 -0.08
N ALA A 4 8.19 -19.85 -0.29
CA ALA A 4 9.47 -19.81 0.41
C ALA A 4 10.42 -18.72 -0.13
N GLY A 5 10.32 -18.35 -1.41
CA GLY A 5 10.99 -17.19 -2.00
C GLY A 5 10.30 -15.88 -1.61
N PHE A 6 8.97 -15.88 -1.54
CA PHE A 6 8.18 -14.84 -0.86
C PHE A 6 8.67 -14.71 0.58
N LYS A 7 8.64 -15.76 1.40
CA LYS A 7 9.04 -15.69 2.82
C LYS A 7 10.54 -15.45 3.03
N LYS A 8 11.44 -15.87 2.11
CA LYS A 8 12.84 -15.43 2.13
C LYS A 8 12.96 -13.97 1.75
N ASN A 9 12.23 -13.46 0.77
CA ASN A 9 12.25 -12.04 0.43
C ASN A 9 11.54 -11.19 1.47
N VAL A 10 10.53 -11.71 2.14
CA VAL A 10 9.82 -11.08 3.25
C VAL A 10 10.66 -11.14 4.49
N ASN A 11 11.19 -12.28 4.94
CA ASN A 11 12.15 -12.31 6.04
C ASN A 11 13.44 -11.56 5.70
N ARG A 12 13.95 -11.60 4.47
CA ARG A 12 15.15 -10.82 4.09
C ARG A 12 14.83 -9.35 3.91
N ALA A 13 13.61 -8.96 3.56
CA ALA A 13 13.16 -7.56 3.58
C ALA A 13 12.84 -7.11 5.00
N THR A 14 12.19 -7.89 5.85
CA THR A 14 11.95 -7.60 7.26
C THR A 14 13.26 -7.57 8.02
N THR A 15 14.22 -8.45 7.72
CA THR A 15 15.58 -8.42 8.25
C THR A 15 16.43 -7.34 7.59
N GLN A 16 16.29 -7.01 6.29
CA GLN A 16 16.97 -5.83 5.69
C GLN A 16 16.38 -4.51 6.16
N VAL A 17 15.08 -4.46 6.44
CA VAL A 17 14.41 -3.35 7.10
C VAL A 17 14.96 -3.33 8.51
N MET A 18 14.78 -4.33 9.37
CA MET A 18 15.37 -4.39 10.71
C MET A 18 16.90 -4.16 10.77
N MET A 19 17.70 -4.53 9.76
CA MET A 19 19.14 -4.27 9.68
C MET A 19 19.47 -2.88 9.14
N LYS A 20 18.75 -2.33 8.15
CA LYS A 20 18.96 -0.94 7.68
C LYS A 20 18.35 0.08 8.65
N THR A 21 17.24 -0.26 9.29
CA THR A 21 16.74 0.42 10.48
C THR A 21 17.69 0.16 11.67
N GLY A 22 18.41 -0.96 11.67
CA GLY A 22 19.44 -1.38 12.64
C GLY A 22 20.78 -0.63 12.53
N GLU A 23 21.20 -0.22 11.34
CA GLU A 23 22.33 0.71 11.15
C GLU A 23 22.01 2.12 11.72
N PHE A 24 20.72 2.40 11.97
CA PHE A 24 20.23 3.55 12.74
C PHE A 24 19.90 3.23 14.21
N MET A 25 20.09 1.98 14.66
CA MET A 25 19.67 1.49 15.98
C MET A 25 20.76 0.62 16.63
N GLU A 26 21.70 1.27 17.33
CA GLU A 26 22.20 0.66 18.57
C GLU A 26 21.06 0.71 19.60
N CYS A 27 20.31 -0.40 19.76
CA CYS A 27 19.87 -0.98 21.04
C CYS A 27 18.70 -2.00 20.91
N TYR A 28 19.01 -3.22 21.36
CA TYR A 28 18.17 -4.32 21.89
C TYR A 28 17.53 -5.41 20.98
N PRO A 29 17.53 -6.69 21.43
CA PRO A 29 17.20 -7.87 20.62
C PRO A 29 15.87 -8.54 21.00
N ALA A 30 15.23 -9.26 20.07
CA ALA A 30 14.29 -10.33 20.43
C ALA A 30 14.19 -11.43 19.36
N THR A 31 14.50 -12.64 19.83
CA THR A 31 14.52 -13.93 19.16
C THR A 31 13.11 -14.50 18.95
N ARG A 32 12.92 -15.18 17.82
CA ARG A 32 12.27 -16.50 17.62
C ARG A 32 11.54 -16.50 16.29
N LEU A 33 11.90 -17.42 15.39
CA LEU A 33 10.99 -18.04 14.42
C LEU A 33 11.75 -19.20 13.72
N CYS A 34 11.73 -20.37 14.35
CA CYS A 34 12.19 -21.64 13.79
C CYS A 34 11.11 -22.69 14.08
N ARG A 35 10.25 -22.98 13.09
CA ARG A 35 9.45 -24.20 12.90
C ARG A 35 8.48 -23.98 11.73
N MET A 36 8.76 -24.58 10.58
CA MET A 36 7.80 -25.22 9.65
C MET A 36 8.54 -25.57 8.35
N ALA A 37 9.49 -26.50 8.44
CA ALA A 37 10.25 -27.01 7.30
C ALA A 37 9.74 -28.41 6.97
N GLU A 38 8.55 -28.53 6.37
CA GLU A 38 8.01 -29.83 5.92
C GLU A 38 6.72 -29.68 5.08
N PHE A 39 6.83 -29.24 3.82
CA PHE A 39 5.78 -29.45 2.79
C PHE A 39 6.34 -29.26 1.36
N LEU A 40 6.89 -30.35 0.78
CA LEU A 40 6.90 -30.71 -0.66
C LEU A 40 7.68 -29.79 -1.64
N ARG A 41 8.82 -30.16 -2.24
CA ARG A 41 9.07 -31.24 -3.23
C ARG A 41 7.90 -31.48 -4.20
N GLY A 42 8.00 -30.87 -5.39
CA GLY A 42 7.41 -31.41 -6.64
C GLY A 42 6.45 -30.46 -7.36
N VAL A 43 6.95 -29.74 -8.37
CA VAL A 43 6.51 -29.75 -9.79
C VAL A 43 7.05 -28.50 -10.52
N PRO A 44 7.54 -28.60 -11.77
CA PRO A 44 8.43 -27.63 -12.43
C PRO A 44 7.72 -26.64 -13.35
N THR A 45 8.40 -25.52 -13.59
CA THR A 45 8.12 -24.52 -14.65
C THR A 45 8.37 -25.04 -16.05
N ARG A 46 7.48 -24.71 -17.01
CA ARG A 46 7.71 -24.47 -18.46
C ARG A 46 6.41 -23.90 -19.05
N GLU A 47 6.35 -22.69 -19.58
CA GLU A 47 6.79 -22.15 -20.89
C GLU A 47 5.55 -21.68 -21.66
N THR A 48 5.60 -20.39 -22.02
CA THR A 48 4.91 -19.67 -23.11
C THR A 48 3.82 -20.40 -23.90
N GLY A 49 2.60 -19.81 -23.89
CA GLY A 49 1.55 -20.09 -24.86
C GLY A 49 0.51 -18.96 -24.87
N ILE A 50 0.54 -18.15 -25.93
CA ILE A 50 -0.47 -17.13 -26.25
C ILE A 50 -1.82 -17.84 -26.45
N VAL A 51 -2.88 -17.41 -25.75
CA VAL A 51 -4.26 -17.68 -26.19
C VAL A 51 -5.07 -16.40 -26.09
N LEU A 52 -5.61 -16.04 -27.25
CA LEU A 52 -6.37 -14.85 -27.59
C LEU A 52 -7.58 -14.64 -26.68
N GLY A 53 -7.80 -13.38 -26.30
CA GLY A 53 -8.97 -12.95 -25.55
C GLY A 53 -10.25 -13.18 -26.35
N PHE A 54 -11.12 -14.02 -25.79
CA PHE A 54 -12.54 -14.08 -26.14
C PHE A 54 -13.31 -13.30 -25.05
N PRO A 55 -14.22 -12.38 -25.40
CA PRO A 55 -14.85 -11.52 -24.42
C PRO A 55 -15.78 -12.29 -23.45
N GLU A 56 -15.44 -12.18 -22.17
CA GLU A 56 -16.10 -12.70 -20.94
C GLU A 56 -17.62 -12.43 -20.87
N TRP A 57 -18.13 -11.48 -21.66
CA TRP A 57 -19.54 -11.09 -21.72
C TRP A 57 -20.47 -12.14 -22.36
N LEU A 58 -19.98 -13.01 -23.24
CA LEU A 58 -20.84 -14.01 -23.90
C LEU A 58 -21.18 -15.20 -22.98
N ALA A 59 -20.32 -15.51 -22.00
CA ALA A 59 -20.61 -16.54 -21.00
C ALA A 59 -21.66 -16.09 -19.98
N ASN A 60 -21.70 -14.79 -19.67
CA ASN A 60 -22.57 -14.21 -18.65
C ASN A 60 -24.04 -14.08 -19.11
N ILE A 61 -24.28 -13.87 -20.41
CA ILE A 61 -25.63 -13.70 -20.97
C ILE A 61 -26.44 -15.01 -20.95
N ARG A 62 -25.78 -16.17 -21.09
CA ARG A 62 -26.46 -17.49 -20.96
C ARG A 62 -26.74 -17.86 -19.50
N TYR A 63 -26.00 -17.28 -18.57
CA TYR A 63 -26.11 -17.49 -17.12
C TYR A 63 -27.26 -16.70 -16.48
N TRP A 64 -27.59 -15.51 -17.02
CA TRP A 64 -28.71 -14.69 -16.55
C TRP A 64 -30.11 -15.18 -16.99
N ILE A 65 -30.20 -16.04 -18.02
CA ILE A 65 -31.47 -16.44 -18.66
C ILE A 65 -31.84 -17.91 -18.40
N GLY A 66 -30.98 -18.73 -17.80
CA GLY A 66 -31.21 -20.18 -17.70
C GLY A 66 -31.23 -20.72 -16.28
N HIS A 67 -32.37 -21.29 -15.87
CA HIS A 67 -32.60 -22.15 -14.69
C HIS A 67 -31.44 -23.13 -14.38
N VAL A 68 -30.40 -22.66 -13.71
CA VAL A 68 -29.30 -23.47 -13.16
C VAL A 68 -29.32 -23.25 -11.65
N GLU A 69 -29.49 -24.32 -10.88
CA GLU A 69 -29.41 -24.28 -9.41
C GLU A 69 -27.98 -23.90 -9.02
N ARG A 70 -27.84 -22.76 -8.35
CA ARG A 70 -26.57 -22.17 -7.96
C ARG A 70 -26.06 -22.80 -6.67
N THR A 71 -24.79 -23.21 -6.64
CA THR A 71 -24.13 -23.61 -5.40
C THR A 71 -23.87 -22.37 -4.53
N ASN A 72 -24.16 -22.46 -3.22
CA ASN A 72 -24.08 -21.36 -2.26
C ASN A 72 -23.02 -21.66 -1.19
N ASP A 73 -21.89 -20.97 -1.23
CA ASP A 73 -20.74 -21.18 -0.33
C ASP A 73 -20.56 -19.99 0.61
N ARG A 74 -21.53 -19.79 1.50
CA ARG A 74 -21.63 -18.61 2.35
C ARG A 74 -20.38 -18.32 3.19
N ASP A 75 -19.73 -19.36 3.71
CA ASP A 75 -18.54 -19.18 4.56
C ASP A 75 -17.32 -18.75 3.74
N TYR A 76 -17.16 -19.29 2.53
CA TYR A 76 -16.13 -18.83 1.58
C TYR A 76 -16.37 -17.37 1.15
N GLU A 77 -17.63 -17.00 0.87
CA GLU A 77 -17.98 -15.63 0.47
C GLU A 77 -17.63 -14.60 1.55
N ILE A 78 -17.73 -14.97 2.83
CA ILE A 78 -17.30 -14.12 3.96
C ILE A 78 -15.79 -13.91 3.91
N GLU A 79 -15.00 -14.97 3.76
CA GLU A 79 -13.54 -14.88 3.70
C GLU A 79 -13.04 -14.15 2.45
N GLU A 80 -13.66 -14.38 1.29
CA GLU A 80 -13.38 -13.61 0.08
C GLU A 80 -13.68 -12.12 0.33
N ARG A 81 -14.83 -11.77 0.93
CA ARG A 81 -15.16 -10.38 1.22
C ARG A 81 -14.11 -9.74 2.14
N ARG A 82 -13.69 -10.43 3.21
CA ARG A 82 -12.63 -9.95 4.12
C ARG A 82 -11.32 -9.72 3.37
N TYR A 83 -10.93 -10.64 2.49
CA TYR A 83 -9.75 -10.49 1.64
C TYR A 83 -9.87 -9.26 0.73
N ARG A 84 -11.00 -9.08 0.04
CA ARG A 84 -11.24 -7.91 -0.83
C ARG A 84 -11.16 -6.59 -0.08
N THR A 85 -11.69 -6.52 1.14
CA THR A 85 -11.56 -5.34 2.00
C THR A 85 -10.09 -5.04 2.32
N MET A 86 -9.31 -6.06 2.69
CA MET A 86 -7.88 -5.90 2.96
C MET A 86 -7.10 -5.49 1.70
N GLU A 87 -7.35 -6.14 0.56
CA GLU A 87 -6.74 -5.83 -0.73
C GLU A 87 -6.96 -4.36 -1.11
N ALA A 88 -8.21 -3.88 -1.02
CA ALA A 88 -8.54 -2.50 -1.32
C ALA A 88 -7.82 -1.52 -0.37
N ALA A 89 -7.80 -1.82 0.93
CA ALA A 89 -7.11 -1.01 1.93
C ALA A 89 -5.60 -0.96 1.70
N ALA A 90 -4.96 -2.08 1.38
CA ALA A 90 -3.53 -2.18 1.12
C ALA A 90 -3.12 -1.46 -0.18
N ASN A 91 -3.89 -1.59 -1.25
CA ASN A 91 -3.66 -0.83 -2.49
C ASN A 91 -3.81 0.68 -2.27
N ARG A 92 -4.80 1.11 -1.48
CA ARG A 92 -4.93 2.51 -1.08
C ARG A 92 -3.72 2.95 -0.26
N LEU A 93 -3.31 2.17 0.74
CA LEU A 93 -2.13 2.45 1.55
C LEU A 93 -0.87 2.62 0.70
N GLN A 94 -0.66 1.78 -0.32
CA GLN A 94 0.47 1.92 -1.25
C GLN A 94 0.46 3.27 -1.98
N LYS A 95 -0.71 3.70 -2.47
CA LYS A 95 -0.87 4.99 -3.14
C LYS A 95 -0.61 6.16 -2.18
N GLU A 96 -1.23 6.15 -1.01
CA GLU A 96 -1.09 7.22 -0.01
C GLU A 96 0.34 7.30 0.54
N ALA A 97 1.00 6.15 0.79
CA ALA A 97 2.39 6.12 1.26
C ALA A 97 3.35 6.73 0.23
N LYS A 98 3.11 6.51 -1.07
CA LYS A 98 3.87 7.19 -2.13
C LYS A 98 3.55 8.69 -2.15
N GLY A 99 2.27 9.04 -2.10
CA GLY A 99 1.81 10.42 -2.07
C GLY A 99 2.43 11.22 -0.92
N TYR A 100 2.55 10.63 0.26
CA TYR A 100 3.19 11.25 1.42
C TYR A 100 4.65 11.67 1.15
N LEU A 101 5.46 10.79 0.54
CA LEU A 101 6.85 11.12 0.20
C LEU A 101 6.93 12.25 -0.83
N ASP A 102 6.05 12.22 -1.83
CA ASP A 102 5.98 13.27 -2.85
C ASP A 102 5.53 14.61 -2.25
N SER A 103 4.59 14.59 -1.30
CA SER A 103 4.17 15.76 -0.54
C SER A 103 5.29 16.33 0.33
N LEU A 104 6.08 15.48 1.00
CA LEU A 104 7.25 15.94 1.78
C LEU A 104 8.26 16.69 0.89
N ARG A 105 8.60 16.12 -0.28
CA ARG A 105 9.51 16.75 -1.24
C ARG A 105 8.94 18.07 -1.80
N ALA A 106 7.65 18.11 -2.11
CA ALA A 106 7.00 19.31 -2.60
C ALA A 106 6.97 20.43 -1.54
N MET A 107 6.75 20.06 -0.28
CA MET A 107 6.77 20.98 0.85
C MET A 107 8.15 21.60 1.03
N THR A 108 9.24 20.80 1.06
CA THR A 108 10.59 21.36 1.24
C THR A 108 11.04 22.18 0.04
N ALA A 109 10.72 21.76 -1.18
CA ALA A 109 10.96 22.57 -2.37
C ALA A 109 10.21 23.92 -2.33
N SER A 110 9.01 23.95 -1.75
CA SER A 110 8.25 25.20 -1.56
C SER A 110 8.87 26.08 -0.49
N GLN A 111 9.29 25.48 0.63
CA GLN A 111 10.02 26.17 1.69
C GLN A 111 11.32 26.79 1.16
N MET A 112 12.02 26.10 0.27
CA MET A 112 13.23 26.61 -0.39
C MET A 112 12.96 27.88 -1.18
N ARG A 113 11.92 27.88 -2.04
CA ARG A 113 11.52 29.06 -2.82
C ARG A 113 11.13 30.25 -1.95
N ILE A 114 10.47 29.99 -0.82
CA ILE A 114 10.14 31.04 0.15
C ILE A 114 11.42 31.64 0.74
N ALA A 115 12.37 30.78 1.17
CA ALA A 115 13.66 31.22 1.68
C ALA A 115 14.45 32.05 0.65
N GLU A 116 14.51 31.61 -0.61
CA GLU A 116 15.15 32.37 -1.70
C GLU A 116 14.49 33.74 -1.92
N THR A 117 13.16 33.79 -1.86
CA THR A 117 12.41 35.04 -2.03
C THR A 117 12.68 36.00 -0.87
N ILE A 118 12.65 35.52 0.38
CA ILE A 118 12.97 36.33 1.56
C ILE A 118 14.40 36.86 1.48
N ASP A 119 15.36 36.02 1.10
CA ASP A 119 16.76 36.42 0.92
C ASP A 119 16.93 37.46 -0.20
N ALA A 120 16.16 37.37 -1.29
CA ALA A 120 16.21 38.37 -2.36
C ALA A 120 15.73 39.77 -1.90
N PHE A 121 14.71 39.84 -1.04
CA PHE A 121 14.20 41.12 -0.51
C PHE A 121 15.06 41.68 0.62
N TYR A 122 15.51 40.83 1.54
CA TYR A 122 16.14 41.26 2.80
C TYR A 122 17.66 41.05 2.84
N GLY A 123 18.22 40.22 1.97
CA GLY A 123 19.62 39.76 2.01
C GLY A 123 20.66 40.76 1.50
N ASP A 124 20.48 41.34 0.32
CA ASP A 124 21.40 42.34 -0.25
C ASP A 124 20.83 43.78 -0.22
N ALA A 125 19.51 43.94 -0.01
CA ALA A 125 18.82 45.22 -0.15
C ALA A 125 18.27 45.83 1.17
N GLY A 126 18.19 45.09 2.29
CA GLY A 126 17.32 45.48 3.42
C GLY A 126 17.98 45.59 4.80
N THR A 127 18.47 44.49 5.38
CA THR A 127 18.90 44.43 6.80
C THR A 127 20.30 43.84 6.97
N ARG A 128 21.18 44.52 7.75
CA ARG A 128 22.55 44.06 8.07
C ARG A 128 22.60 42.94 9.13
N ASP A 129 21.46 42.41 9.54
CA ASP A 129 21.30 41.46 10.64
C ASP A 129 21.62 40.00 10.24
N GLY A 130 21.61 39.69 8.94
CA GLY A 130 21.95 38.36 8.42
C GLY A 130 20.87 37.29 8.67
N VAL A 131 19.70 37.67 9.19
CA VAL A 131 18.60 36.76 9.54
C VAL A 131 18.07 36.04 8.29
N SER A 132 17.86 36.76 7.19
CA SER A 132 17.35 36.18 5.94
C SER A 132 18.30 35.14 5.34
N ARG A 133 19.62 35.41 5.37
CA ARG A 133 20.66 34.47 4.92
C ARG A 133 20.72 33.24 5.83
N SER A 134 20.64 33.43 7.15
CA SER A 134 20.60 32.31 8.09
C SER A 134 19.36 31.44 7.89
N TYR A 135 18.19 32.04 7.68
CA TYR A 135 16.96 31.30 7.39
C TYR A 135 17.10 30.48 6.11
N LYS A 136 17.61 31.10 5.03
CA LYS A 136 17.87 30.40 3.77
C LYS A 136 18.82 29.23 3.96
N GLN A 137 19.95 29.43 4.64
CA GLN A 137 20.90 28.35 4.93
C GLN A 137 20.23 27.21 5.71
N ALA A 138 19.45 27.53 6.74
CA ALA A 138 18.75 26.51 7.54
C ALA A 138 17.76 25.69 6.70
N VAL A 139 17.11 26.30 5.70
CA VAL A 139 16.23 25.61 4.76
C VAL A 139 17.01 24.78 3.74
N GLU A 140 18.14 25.29 3.22
CA GLU A 140 19.04 24.54 2.33
C GLU A 140 19.57 23.29 3.02
N ASP A 141 20.03 23.40 4.27
CA ASP A 141 20.54 22.27 5.02
C ASP A 141 19.43 21.27 5.36
N LEU A 142 18.21 21.75 5.65
CA LEU A 142 17.04 20.88 5.85
C LEU A 142 16.74 20.04 4.61
N ASP A 143 16.72 20.65 3.42
CA ASP A 143 16.47 19.91 2.16
C ASP A 143 17.62 18.96 1.81
N ALA A 144 18.86 19.46 1.88
CA ALA A 144 20.05 18.73 1.45
C ALA A 144 20.41 17.57 2.38
N GLU A 145 20.32 17.76 3.70
CA GLU A 145 20.79 16.78 4.67
C GLU A 145 19.66 15.93 5.24
N THR A 146 18.46 16.49 5.42
CA THR A 146 17.36 15.78 6.11
C THR A 146 16.51 15.02 5.10
N ILE A 147 15.96 15.68 4.08
CA ILE A 147 15.06 15.02 3.12
C ILE A 147 15.79 13.97 2.29
N LYS A 148 16.98 14.29 1.75
CA LYS A 148 17.75 13.32 0.97
C LYS A 148 18.19 12.12 1.80
N ALA A 149 18.51 12.32 3.09
CA ALA A 149 18.85 11.22 3.99
C ALA A 149 17.64 10.37 4.39
N LEU A 150 16.43 10.93 4.42
CA LEU A 150 15.20 10.19 4.76
C LEU A 150 14.57 9.48 3.56
N ASP A 151 14.83 9.95 2.33
CA ASP A 151 14.23 9.41 1.10
C ASP A 151 14.53 7.91 0.89
N GLY A 152 15.80 7.54 1.02
CA GLY A 152 16.27 6.16 0.88
C GLY A 152 15.65 5.22 1.94
N PRO A 153 15.79 5.53 3.24
CA PRO A 153 15.13 4.80 4.31
C PRO A 153 13.63 4.67 4.13
N TYR A 154 12.92 5.74 3.77
CA TYR A 154 11.46 5.69 3.53
C TYR A 154 11.11 4.72 2.40
N ARG A 155 11.84 4.79 1.28
CA ARG A 155 11.64 3.88 0.16
C ARG A 155 11.84 2.42 0.55
N THR A 156 12.93 2.10 1.23
CA THR A 156 13.25 0.71 1.60
C THR A 156 12.38 0.17 2.75
N THR A 157 12.02 1.00 3.73
CA THR A 157 11.33 0.54 4.94
C THR A 157 9.81 0.68 4.91
N VAL A 158 9.28 1.57 4.06
CA VAL A 158 7.84 1.82 3.93
C VAL A 158 7.34 1.41 2.53
N LEU A 159 7.88 2.01 1.46
CA LEU A 159 7.31 1.83 0.11
C LEU A 159 7.54 0.44 -0.47
N GLU A 160 8.75 -0.09 -0.38
CA GLU A 160 9.10 -1.40 -0.92
C GLU A 160 8.31 -2.54 -0.25
N PRO A 161 8.21 -2.63 1.10
CA PRO A 161 7.44 -3.70 1.75
C PRO A 161 5.95 -3.65 1.40
N ILE A 162 5.34 -2.45 1.42
CA ILE A 162 3.93 -2.27 1.06
C ILE A 162 3.71 -2.66 -0.41
N SER A 163 4.59 -2.21 -1.31
CA SER A 163 4.48 -2.54 -2.74
C SER A 163 4.64 -4.03 -3.00
N ARG A 164 5.56 -4.68 -2.28
CA ARG A 164 5.73 -6.12 -2.35
C ARG A 164 4.49 -6.86 -1.84
N PHE A 165 3.87 -6.42 -0.75
CA PHE A 165 2.62 -7.00 -0.26
C PHE A 165 1.51 -6.93 -1.31
N CYS A 166 1.32 -5.76 -1.93
CA CYS A 166 0.31 -5.58 -2.98
C CYS A 166 0.59 -6.41 -4.24
N ALA A 167 1.85 -6.70 -4.54
CA ALA A 167 2.24 -7.48 -5.72
C ALA A 167 1.76 -8.94 -5.69
N TYR A 168 1.28 -9.45 -4.54
CA TYR A 168 0.76 -10.81 -4.42
C TYR A 168 -0.75 -10.92 -4.67
N PHE A 169 -1.49 -9.82 -4.59
CA PHE A 169 -2.93 -9.84 -4.83
C PHE A 169 -3.31 -10.32 -6.23
N PRO A 170 -2.59 -9.97 -7.32
CA PRO A 170 -2.90 -10.50 -8.65
C PRO A 170 -2.91 -12.04 -8.72
N ASP A 171 -1.93 -12.70 -8.09
CA ASP A 171 -1.85 -14.17 -8.07
C ASP A 171 -3.02 -14.80 -7.28
N VAL A 172 -3.37 -14.21 -6.14
CA VAL A 172 -4.53 -14.64 -5.33
C VAL A 172 -5.84 -14.43 -6.10
N ASN A 173 -5.97 -13.30 -6.80
CA ASN A 173 -7.13 -12.98 -7.62
C ASN A 173 -7.31 -13.97 -8.77
N GLU A 174 -6.22 -14.43 -9.39
CA GLU A 174 -6.26 -15.49 -10.41
C GLU A 174 -6.72 -16.82 -9.83
N CYS A 175 -6.33 -17.19 -8.61
CA CYS A 175 -6.86 -18.38 -7.93
C CYS A 175 -8.37 -18.26 -7.65
N ILE A 176 -8.82 -17.11 -7.14
CA ILE A 176 -10.25 -16.83 -6.93
C ILE A 176 -11.02 -16.92 -8.24
N LYS A 177 -10.49 -16.32 -9.32
CA LYS A 177 -11.10 -16.39 -10.67
C LYS A 177 -11.21 -17.83 -11.16
N LYS A 178 -10.16 -18.63 -11.02
CA LYS A 178 -10.16 -20.06 -11.37
C LYS A 178 -11.21 -20.85 -10.58
N ARG A 179 -11.30 -20.61 -9.26
CA ARG A 179 -12.32 -21.24 -8.40
C ARG A 179 -13.73 -20.91 -8.88
N ASN A 180 -13.99 -19.64 -9.22
CA ASN A 180 -15.29 -19.21 -9.73
C ASN A 180 -15.64 -19.86 -11.09
N HIS A 181 -14.67 -20.00 -12.00
CA HIS A 181 -14.89 -20.75 -13.24
C HIS A 181 -15.20 -22.22 -12.99
N LYS A 182 -14.50 -22.87 -12.04
CA LYS A 182 -14.76 -24.28 -11.70
C LYS A 182 -16.11 -24.49 -11.03
N LEU A 183 -16.58 -23.54 -10.24
CA LEU A 183 -17.94 -23.56 -9.71
C LEU A 183 -18.98 -23.53 -10.84
N LEU A 184 -18.79 -22.66 -11.84
CA LEU A 184 -19.69 -22.57 -13.00
C LEU A 184 -19.68 -23.86 -13.84
N ASP A 185 -18.49 -24.44 -14.07
CA ASP A 185 -18.34 -25.73 -14.76
C ASP A 185 -19.12 -26.83 -14.01
N TYR A 186 -18.96 -26.91 -12.69
CA TYR A 186 -19.65 -27.89 -11.84
C TYR A 186 -21.17 -27.72 -11.87
N ASP A 187 -21.68 -26.49 -11.66
CA ASP A 187 -23.12 -26.20 -11.71
C ASP A 187 -23.73 -26.53 -13.08
N ALA A 188 -23.00 -26.24 -14.17
CA ALA A 188 -23.43 -26.58 -15.52
C ALA A 188 -23.49 -28.10 -15.76
N MET A 189 -22.54 -28.86 -15.23
CA MET A 189 -22.53 -30.33 -15.33
C MET A 189 -23.63 -30.96 -14.46
N ARG A 190 -23.86 -30.44 -13.26
CA ARG A 190 -24.98 -30.85 -12.39
C ARG A 190 -26.33 -30.63 -13.07
N ALA A 191 -26.52 -29.49 -13.74
CA ALA A 191 -27.72 -29.22 -14.52
C ALA A 191 -27.89 -30.17 -15.73
N LYS A 192 -26.80 -30.61 -16.37
CA LYS A 192 -26.86 -31.62 -17.44
C LYS A 192 -27.26 -32.99 -16.91
N VAL A 193 -26.70 -33.43 -15.78
CA VAL A 193 -27.08 -34.68 -15.12
C VAL A 193 -28.55 -34.66 -14.76
N LYS A 194 -29.04 -33.60 -14.10
CA LYS A 194 -30.46 -33.45 -13.74
C LYS A 194 -31.38 -33.62 -14.96
N LYS A 195 -31.06 -32.99 -16.09
CA LYS A 195 -31.81 -33.12 -17.34
C LYS A 195 -31.79 -34.55 -17.91
N LEU A 196 -30.66 -35.25 -17.83
CA LEU A 196 -30.54 -36.63 -18.30
C LEU A 196 -31.28 -37.63 -17.39
N VAL A 197 -31.39 -37.32 -16.09
CA VAL A 197 -32.19 -38.10 -15.14
C VAL A 197 -33.68 -37.91 -15.39
N GLU A 198 -34.14 -36.66 -15.56
CA GLU A 198 -35.55 -36.33 -15.85
C GLU A 198 -36.00 -36.84 -17.23
N LYS A 199 -35.11 -36.78 -18.22
CA LYS A 199 -35.35 -37.26 -19.58
C LYS A 199 -34.20 -38.18 -20.04
N PRO A 200 -34.31 -39.49 -19.78
CA PRO A 200 -33.30 -40.46 -20.16
C PRO A 200 -33.03 -40.43 -21.67
N ASP A 201 -31.75 -40.49 -22.03
CA ASP A 201 -31.33 -40.57 -23.44
C ASP A 201 -31.51 -42.00 -23.97
N LYS A 202 -31.52 -42.16 -25.29
CA LYS A 202 -31.55 -43.48 -25.95
C LYS A 202 -30.24 -44.24 -25.71
N ASP A 203 -29.14 -43.53 -25.51
CA ASP A 203 -27.85 -44.10 -25.15
C ASP A 203 -27.72 -44.27 -23.63
N ALA A 204 -27.81 -45.52 -23.17
CA ALA A 204 -27.68 -45.88 -21.75
C ALA A 204 -26.30 -45.57 -21.15
N THR A 205 -25.27 -45.35 -21.96
CA THR A 205 -23.90 -45.04 -21.49
C THR A 205 -23.69 -43.55 -21.20
N LYS A 206 -24.56 -42.68 -21.73
CA LYS A 206 -24.42 -41.22 -21.66
C LYS A 206 -24.61 -40.68 -20.25
N LEU A 207 -25.57 -41.20 -19.49
CA LEU A 207 -25.80 -40.79 -18.11
C LEU A 207 -24.61 -41.17 -17.20
N PRO A 208 -24.16 -42.44 -17.14
CA PRO A 208 -22.98 -42.83 -16.35
C PRO A 208 -21.71 -42.05 -16.72
N ARG A 209 -21.52 -41.74 -18.00
CA ARG A 209 -20.40 -40.91 -18.44
C ARG A 209 -20.50 -39.48 -17.92
N THR A 210 -21.67 -38.85 -18.05
CA THR A 210 -21.88 -37.47 -17.60
C THR A 210 -21.77 -37.35 -16.08
N GLU A 211 -22.19 -38.37 -15.33
CA GLU A 211 -22.01 -38.46 -13.89
C GLU A 211 -20.53 -38.49 -13.49
N ARG A 212 -19.70 -39.31 -14.18
CA ARG A 212 -18.24 -39.31 -13.97
C ARG A 212 -17.61 -37.95 -14.26
N GLU A 213 -17.99 -37.31 -15.37
CA GLU A 213 -17.48 -35.98 -15.72
C GLU A 213 -17.92 -34.91 -14.70
N THR A 214 -19.11 -35.05 -14.12
CA THR A 214 -19.61 -34.17 -13.04
C THR A 214 -18.82 -34.35 -11.75
N GLU A 215 -18.49 -35.59 -11.39
CA GLU A 215 -17.66 -35.90 -10.22
C GLU A 215 -16.24 -35.32 -10.38
N MET A 216 -15.65 -35.42 -11.58
CA MET A 216 -14.36 -34.77 -11.87
C MET A 216 -14.43 -33.24 -11.74
N ALA A 217 -15.50 -32.61 -12.24
CA ALA A 217 -15.71 -31.17 -12.12
C ALA A 217 -15.89 -30.74 -10.65
N LYS A 218 -16.62 -31.55 -9.86
CA LYS A 218 -16.80 -31.35 -8.43
C LYS A 218 -15.47 -31.38 -7.68
N GLN A 219 -14.66 -32.42 -7.88
CA GLN A 219 -13.35 -32.55 -7.21
C GLN A 219 -12.41 -31.38 -7.53
N ALA A 220 -12.37 -30.94 -8.79
CA ALA A 220 -11.57 -29.79 -9.20
C ALA A 220 -12.02 -28.47 -8.55
N TYR A 221 -13.34 -28.30 -8.38
CA TYR A 221 -13.91 -27.16 -7.67
C TYR A 221 -13.59 -27.22 -6.16
N GLU A 222 -13.88 -28.35 -5.51
CA GLU A 222 -13.69 -28.54 -4.06
C GLU A 222 -12.24 -28.35 -3.64
N GLN A 223 -11.29 -28.85 -4.45
CA GLN A 223 -9.86 -28.65 -4.19
C GLN A 223 -9.47 -27.17 -4.12
N LEU A 224 -9.93 -26.35 -5.08
CA LEU A 224 -9.65 -24.91 -5.09
C LEU A 224 -10.41 -24.18 -3.98
N ASN A 225 -11.64 -24.60 -3.71
CA ASN A 225 -12.47 -24.01 -2.67
C ASN A 225 -11.88 -24.22 -1.28
N GLU A 226 -11.49 -25.45 -0.94
CA GLU A 226 -10.85 -25.79 0.33
C GLU A 226 -9.50 -25.09 0.49
N GLN A 227 -8.72 -25.01 -0.59
CA GLN A 227 -7.46 -24.27 -0.60
C GLN A 227 -7.69 -22.79 -0.24
N LEU A 228 -8.55 -22.09 -0.96
CA LEU A 228 -8.80 -20.66 -0.71
C LEU A 228 -9.47 -20.42 0.64
N PHE A 229 -10.38 -21.29 1.07
CA PHE A 229 -11.03 -21.22 2.37
C PHE A 229 -10.00 -21.30 3.51
N THR A 230 -8.97 -22.11 3.34
CA THR A 230 -7.90 -22.28 4.33
C THR A 230 -6.86 -21.16 4.27
N GLU A 231 -6.51 -20.69 3.07
CA GLU A 231 -5.39 -19.77 2.85
C GLU A 231 -5.77 -18.29 3.00
N LEU A 232 -6.98 -17.87 2.61
CA LEU A 232 -7.40 -16.46 2.70
C LEU A 232 -7.37 -15.91 4.15
N PRO A 233 -7.89 -16.61 5.18
CA PRO A 233 -7.80 -16.15 6.55
C PRO A 233 -6.35 -15.99 7.03
N GLN A 234 -5.47 -16.92 6.65
CA GLN A 234 -4.06 -16.86 7.01
C GLN A 234 -3.35 -15.66 6.37
N LEU A 235 -3.64 -15.37 5.11
CA LEU A 235 -3.13 -14.18 4.43
C LEU A 235 -3.59 -12.89 5.13
N ILE A 236 -4.86 -12.86 5.54
CA ILE A 236 -5.43 -11.73 6.29
C ILE A 236 -4.68 -11.55 7.60
N ASP A 237 -4.49 -12.60 8.40
CA ASP A 237 -3.84 -12.50 9.70
C ASP A 237 -2.35 -12.11 9.60
N LEU A 238 -1.67 -12.52 8.54
CA LEU A 238 -0.28 -12.15 8.27
C LEU A 238 -0.07 -10.66 7.99
N ARG A 239 -1.13 -9.89 7.65
CA ARG A 239 -1.01 -8.46 7.33
C ARG A 239 -0.40 -7.64 8.47
N VAL A 240 -0.73 -7.99 9.73
CA VAL A 240 -0.30 -7.24 10.92
C VAL A 240 1.20 -7.37 11.12
N PRO A 241 1.77 -8.57 11.37
CA PRO A 241 3.21 -8.71 11.59
C PRO A 241 4.05 -8.32 10.36
N TYR A 242 3.46 -8.33 9.16
CA TYR A 242 4.15 -7.89 7.94
C TYR A 242 4.24 -6.36 7.83
N LEU A 243 3.15 -5.64 8.10
CA LEU A 243 3.09 -4.17 7.92
C LEU A 243 3.51 -3.39 9.17
N ASP A 244 3.44 -3.98 10.36
CA ASP A 244 3.80 -3.33 11.62
C ASP A 244 5.19 -2.64 11.57
N PRO A 245 6.27 -3.30 11.09
CA PRO A 245 7.58 -2.65 10.99
C PRO A 245 7.60 -1.44 10.04
N SER A 246 6.77 -1.45 8.99
CA SER A 246 6.67 -0.32 8.06
C SER A 246 5.94 0.86 8.68
N PHE A 247 4.91 0.62 9.50
CA PHE A 247 4.25 1.68 10.26
C PHE A 247 5.15 2.26 11.35
N GLU A 248 5.91 1.41 12.04
CA GLU A 248 6.90 1.87 13.02
C GLU A 248 7.98 2.74 12.34
N ALA A 249 8.51 2.29 11.21
CA ALA A 249 9.50 3.06 10.43
C ALA A 249 8.93 4.40 9.94
N LEU A 250 7.69 4.42 9.47
CA LEU A 250 6.99 5.64 9.05
C LEU A 250 6.93 6.68 10.18
N VAL A 251 6.50 6.28 11.38
CA VAL A 251 6.40 7.18 12.54
C VAL A 251 7.78 7.68 12.97
N LYS A 252 8.80 6.81 12.95
CA LYS A 252 10.19 7.20 13.27
C LYS A 252 10.75 8.21 12.28
N ILE A 253 10.50 8.01 10.99
CA ILE A 253 10.92 8.95 9.93
C ILE A 253 10.22 10.30 10.10
N GLN A 254 8.91 10.30 10.40
CA GLN A 254 8.15 11.51 10.69
C GLN A 254 8.71 12.27 11.88
N LEU A 255 8.93 11.58 13.00
CA LEU A 255 9.50 12.18 14.20
C LEU A 255 10.87 12.80 13.93
N ARG A 256 11.74 12.07 13.22
CA ARG A 256 13.07 12.57 12.87
C ARG A 256 13.00 13.81 11.98
N PHE A 257 12.17 13.78 10.94
CA PHE A 257 11.95 14.94 10.07
C PHE A 257 11.50 16.16 10.88
N CYS A 258 10.47 16.01 11.72
CA CYS A 258 9.95 17.11 12.53
C CYS A 258 10.98 17.64 13.54
N ALA A 259 11.75 16.75 14.19
CA ALA A 259 12.77 17.13 15.15
C ALA A 259 13.93 17.89 14.49
N GLU A 260 14.43 17.41 13.34
CA GLU A 260 15.49 18.09 12.60
C GLU A 260 15.00 19.43 12.01
N ALA A 261 13.79 19.48 11.46
CA ALA A 261 13.18 20.72 10.98
C ALA A 261 13.03 21.75 12.11
N TYR A 262 12.50 21.34 13.26
CA TYR A 262 12.39 22.22 14.42
C TYR A 262 13.75 22.73 14.89
N SER A 263 14.73 21.83 15.05
CA SER A 263 16.07 22.20 15.51
C SER A 263 16.75 23.21 14.57
N ARG A 264 16.66 23.02 13.26
CA ARG A 264 17.26 23.93 12.26
C ARG A 264 16.56 25.29 12.27
N MET A 265 15.23 25.31 12.34
CA MET A 265 14.49 26.58 12.40
C MET A 265 14.72 27.32 13.73
N ALA A 266 14.85 26.61 14.84
CA ALA A 266 15.15 27.21 16.14
C ALA A 266 16.51 27.92 16.15
N GLN A 267 17.50 27.43 15.40
CA GLN A 267 18.80 28.10 15.27
C GLN A 267 18.70 29.47 14.60
N VAL A 268 17.70 29.70 13.74
CA VAL A 268 17.48 31.02 13.11
C VAL A 268 17.11 32.07 14.16
N GLN A 269 16.42 31.67 15.24
CA GLN A 269 16.00 32.59 16.30
C GLN A 269 17.17 33.28 17.01
N GLN A 270 18.39 32.71 16.99
CA GLN A 270 19.55 33.32 17.61
C GLN A 270 20.02 34.60 16.88
N TYR A 271 19.63 34.77 15.62
CA TYR A 271 19.93 35.94 14.82
C TYR A 271 18.90 37.07 15.01
N LEU A 272 17.78 36.78 15.67
CA LEU A 272 16.78 37.78 16.05
C LEU A 272 17.24 38.54 17.30
N ASP A 273 17.02 39.85 17.33
CA ASP A 273 17.33 40.68 18.49
C ASP A 273 16.44 40.32 19.70
N ALA A 274 16.85 40.76 20.90
CA ALA A 274 16.13 40.42 22.13
C ALA A 274 14.72 41.03 22.17
N GLU A 275 14.53 42.23 21.62
CA GLU A 275 13.26 42.92 21.65
C GLU A 275 12.22 42.20 20.76
N THR A 276 12.62 41.80 19.55
CA THR A 276 11.77 41.01 18.63
C THR A 276 11.37 39.68 19.26
N ARG A 277 12.29 39.00 19.96
CA ARG A 277 11.98 37.74 20.66
C ARG A 277 11.00 37.94 21.82
N ASP A 278 11.14 39.01 22.57
CA ASP A 278 10.22 39.34 23.67
C ASP A 278 8.84 39.78 23.16
N GLN A 279 8.76 40.47 22.02
CA GLN A 279 7.50 40.81 21.34
C GLN A 279 6.80 39.55 20.82
N TYR A 280 7.56 38.60 20.24
CA TYR A 280 7.01 37.30 19.84
C TYR A 280 6.45 36.53 21.03
N ALA A 281 7.20 36.42 22.13
CA ALA A 281 6.79 35.69 23.33
C ALA A 281 5.53 36.27 24.00
N ARG A 282 5.27 37.57 23.83
CA ARG A 282 4.08 38.26 24.31
C ARG A 282 2.88 38.18 23.36
N GLY A 283 3.07 37.67 22.15
CA GLY A 283 2.04 37.63 21.10
C GLY A 283 1.85 38.97 20.36
N ASP A 284 2.69 39.97 20.64
CA ASP A 284 2.59 41.31 20.04
C ASP A 284 2.85 41.25 18.52
N LEU A 285 3.76 40.36 18.08
CA LEU A 285 4.06 40.18 16.66
C LEU A 285 2.92 39.51 15.90
N ASP A 286 2.19 38.57 16.51
CA ASP A 286 1.07 37.90 15.86
C ASP A 286 -0.05 38.91 15.56
N ASN A 287 -0.37 39.78 16.52
CA ASN A 287 -1.32 40.88 16.33
C ASN A 287 -0.89 41.82 15.18
N ARG A 288 0.40 42.20 15.14
CA ARG A 288 0.93 43.04 14.06
C ARG A 288 0.86 42.36 12.69
N VAL A 289 1.10 41.05 12.62
CA VAL A 289 0.95 40.29 11.37
C VAL A 289 -0.51 40.29 10.92
N GLU A 290 -1.47 40.08 11.84
CA GLU A 290 -2.90 40.14 11.53
C GLU A 290 -3.34 41.52 11.02
N GLU A 291 -2.86 42.60 11.65
CA GLU A 291 -3.10 43.98 11.22
C GLU A 291 -2.57 44.21 9.80
N VAL A 292 -1.31 43.84 9.51
CA VAL A 292 -0.72 43.99 8.17
C VAL A 292 -1.48 43.15 7.12
N LEU A 293 -1.88 41.92 7.46
CA LEU A 293 -2.70 41.09 6.56
C LEU A 293 -4.08 41.72 6.31
N GLN A 294 -4.65 42.39 7.31
CA GLN A 294 -5.90 43.11 7.17
C GLN A 294 -5.74 44.34 6.26
N GLU A 295 -4.69 45.13 6.42
CA GLU A 295 -4.36 46.24 5.51
C GLU A 295 -4.17 45.76 4.07
N ILE A 296 -3.47 44.63 3.86
CA ILE A 296 -3.32 44.00 2.53
C ILE A 296 -4.67 43.61 1.94
N ARG A 297 -5.59 43.07 2.74
CA ARG A 297 -6.97 42.75 2.30
C ARG A 297 -7.74 44.01 1.91
N GLU A 298 -7.57 45.10 2.66
CA GLU A 298 -8.25 46.38 2.42
C GLU A 298 -7.72 47.13 1.20
N LEU A 299 -6.46 46.91 0.81
CA LEU A 299 -5.86 47.52 -0.38
C LEU A 299 -6.52 47.06 -1.71
N SER A 300 -7.43 46.08 -1.71
CA SER A 300 -8.25 45.66 -2.87
C SER A 300 -7.46 45.48 -4.18
N ILE A 301 -6.25 44.90 -4.10
CA ILE A 301 -5.48 44.46 -5.29
C ILE A 301 -5.76 42.98 -5.61
N ALA A 302 -6.26 42.20 -4.65
CA ALA A 302 -6.82 40.87 -4.92
C ALA A 302 -8.33 41.00 -5.19
N GLY A 303 -8.68 41.38 -6.42
CA GLY A 303 -10.03 41.16 -6.92
C GLY A 303 -10.39 39.68 -6.80
N THR A 304 -11.57 39.41 -6.25
CA THR A 304 -12.24 38.11 -6.33
C THR A 304 -12.21 37.61 -7.77
N VAL A 305 -11.48 36.51 -8.00
CA VAL A 305 -11.73 35.55 -9.08
C VAL A 305 -11.82 34.18 -8.45
#